data_AF-A0A5J4SPM7-F1
#
_entry.id   AF-A0A5J4SPM7-F1
#
_cell.length_a   1.000
_cell.length_b   1.000
_cell.length_c   1.000
_cell.angle_alpha   90.00
_cell.angle_beta   90.00
_cell.angle_gamma   90.00
#
_symmetry.space_group_name_H-M   'P 1'
#
loop_
_entity.id
_entity.type
_entity.pdbx_description
1 polymer ?
#
loop_
_entity_poly.entity_id
_entity_poly.type
_entity_poly.pdbx_seq_one_letter_code
_entity_poly.pdbx_strand_id
1 'polypeptide(L)'
;MATLNSLDSFLSSINIQRLETYTCENEVFSIPTELRNLIAVLKKAETILELKDNWDEEGNEHISPATFSATVHFLITYAKNIFYHSGDCIDIPSIYPSSNGSIDIDWETETYGLIINIAKDGAEASYYGDNKSSQMTEGVFNPHEFNINLLPKAITL
;
A
#
# COMPACT_ATOMS: atom_id res chain seq x y z
N MET A 1 -42.36 9.40 21.79
CA MET A 1 -41.01 9.89 22.15
C MET A 1 -40.06 8.70 22.11
N ALA A 2 -39.42 8.44 20.96
CA ALA A 2 -38.30 7.51 20.90
C ALA A 2 -37.08 8.23 21.46
N THR A 3 -36.46 7.68 22.51
CA THR A 3 -35.35 8.30 23.23
C THR A 3 -34.07 8.22 22.40
N LEU A 4 -33.26 9.28 22.44
CA LEU A 4 -31.95 9.42 21.77
C LEU A 4 -31.04 8.19 21.95
N ASN A 5 -31.16 7.46 23.07
CA ASN A 5 -30.44 6.22 23.37
C ASN A 5 -30.65 5.08 22.35
N SER A 6 -31.78 5.05 21.65
CA SER A 6 -32.05 4.03 20.62
C SER A 6 -31.29 4.33 19.33
N LEU A 7 -31.07 5.61 19.02
CA LEU A 7 -30.33 6.02 17.83
C LEU A 7 -28.82 5.81 18.01
N ASP A 8 -28.26 6.12 19.19
CA ASP A 8 -26.83 5.87 19.45
C ASP A 8 -26.50 4.37 19.51
N SER A 9 -27.39 3.56 20.08
CA SER A 9 -27.29 2.08 20.02
C SER A 9 -27.41 1.57 18.58
N PHE A 10 -28.33 2.13 17.79
CA PHE A 10 -28.48 1.82 16.37
C PHE A 10 -27.26 2.25 15.55
N LEU A 11 -26.69 3.43 15.81
CA LEU A 11 -25.49 3.93 15.14
C LEU A 11 -24.22 3.23 15.60
N SER A 12 -24.20 2.63 16.79
CA SER A 12 -23.12 1.73 17.23
C SER A 12 -23.25 0.31 16.67
N SER A 13 -24.45 -0.09 16.23
CA SER A 13 -24.72 -1.39 15.57
C SER A 13 -24.70 -1.30 14.05
N ILE A 14 -24.88 -0.10 13.48
CA ILE A 14 -24.43 0.21 12.13
C ILE A 14 -22.93 0.48 12.25
N ASN A 15 -22.12 -0.49 11.86
CA ASN A 15 -20.69 -0.29 11.67
C ASN A 15 -20.47 0.68 10.48
N ILE A 16 -20.78 1.96 10.66
CA ILE A 16 -20.41 3.03 9.71
C ILE A 16 -18.91 3.18 9.91
N GLN A 17 -18.14 2.34 9.22
CA GLN A 17 -16.70 2.48 9.15
C GLN A 17 -16.41 3.93 8.77
N ARG A 18 -15.71 4.65 9.63
CA ARG A 18 -15.24 5.98 9.29
C ARG A 18 -14.24 5.81 8.15
N LEU A 19 -14.44 6.59 7.09
CA LEU A 19 -13.61 6.54 5.90
C LEU A 19 -12.84 7.85 5.80
N GLU A 20 -11.54 7.71 5.60
CA GLU A 20 -10.66 8.76 5.12
C GLU A 20 -10.64 8.73 3.59
N THR A 21 -10.21 9.83 2.99
CA THR A 21 -10.02 9.92 1.53
C THR A 21 -8.57 10.20 1.18
N TYR A 22 -8.10 9.55 0.12
CA TYR A 22 -6.83 9.86 -0.53
C TYR A 22 -7.09 10.08 -2.02
N THR A 23 -6.46 11.08 -2.63
CA THR A 23 -6.61 11.36 -4.06
C THR A 23 -5.24 11.25 -4.70
N CYS A 24 -5.13 10.47 -5.77
CA CYS A 24 -3.93 10.37 -6.59
C CYS A 24 -4.36 10.54 -8.05
N GLU A 25 -3.77 11.52 -8.72
CA GLU A 25 -4.17 11.94 -10.06
C GLU A 25 -5.71 12.16 -10.17
N ASN A 26 -6.41 11.27 -10.90
CA ASN A 26 -7.85 11.33 -11.12
C ASN A 26 -8.64 10.27 -10.32
N GLU A 27 -7.96 9.50 -9.46
CA GLU A 27 -8.57 8.46 -8.63
C GLU A 27 -8.77 8.94 -7.19
N VAL A 28 -9.95 8.65 -6.63
CA VAL A 28 -10.27 8.92 -5.23
C VAL A 28 -10.48 7.60 -4.50
N PHE A 29 -9.67 7.37 -3.49
CA PHE A 29 -9.70 6.18 -2.67
C PHE A 29 -10.41 6.46 -1.34
N SER A 30 -11.38 5.63 -1.00
CA SER A 30 -11.94 5.57 0.36
C SER A 30 -11.19 4.52 1.17
N ILE A 31 -10.64 4.93 2.32
CA ILE A 31 -9.74 4.15 3.16
C ILE A 31 -10.32 4.08 4.57
N PRO A 32 -10.45 2.89 5.19
CA PRO A 32 -10.81 2.77 6.61
C PRO A 32 -9.92 3.65 7.50
N THR A 33 -10.51 4.33 8.49
CA THR A 33 -9.75 5.19 9.42
C THR A 33 -8.65 4.42 10.18
N GLU A 34 -8.81 3.11 10.37
CA GLU A 34 -7.81 2.22 10.94
C GLU A 34 -6.51 2.18 10.11
N LEU A 35 -6.62 2.37 8.79
CA LEU A 35 -5.52 2.44 7.85
C LEU A 35 -5.02 3.89 7.60
N ARG A 36 -5.42 4.87 8.42
CA ARG A 36 -5.03 6.29 8.24
C ARG A 36 -3.51 6.53 8.17
N ASN A 37 -2.71 5.68 8.82
CA ASN A 37 -1.26 5.80 8.78
C ASN A 37 -0.71 5.56 7.36
N LEU A 38 -1.41 4.77 6.54
CA LEU A 38 -1.07 4.58 5.14
C LEU A 38 -1.13 5.89 4.36
N ILE A 39 -2.12 6.75 4.65
CA ILE A 39 -2.24 8.06 4.01
C ILE A 39 -1.01 8.93 4.30
N ALA A 40 -0.49 8.89 5.53
CA ALA A 40 0.70 9.65 5.89
C ALA A 40 1.94 9.16 5.12
N VAL A 41 2.09 7.85 4.93
CA VAL A 41 3.17 7.27 4.12
C VAL A 41 3.05 7.67 2.66
N LEU A 42 1.86 7.54 2.06
CA LEU A 42 1.63 7.91 0.67
C LEU A 42 1.92 9.40 0.41
N LYS A 43 1.43 10.28 1.29
CA LYS A 43 1.72 11.73 1.21
C LYS A 43 3.21 12.04 1.31
N LYS A 44 3.95 11.31 2.14
CA LYS A 44 5.40 11.46 2.22
C LYS A 44 6.07 10.97 0.93
N ALA A 45 5.59 9.86 0.37
CA ALA A 45 6.13 9.27 -0.85
C ALA A 45 5.90 10.14 -2.11
N GLU A 46 4.93 11.06 -2.10
CA GLU A 46 4.70 11.99 -3.21
C GLU A 46 5.95 12.82 -3.59
N THR A 47 6.88 13.06 -2.66
CA THR A 47 8.13 13.80 -2.97
C THR A 47 9.02 13.06 -3.98
N ILE A 48 8.80 11.76 -4.19
CA ILE A 48 9.51 10.96 -5.19
C ILE A 48 9.24 11.48 -6.61
N LEU A 49 8.07 12.07 -6.86
CA LEU A 49 7.70 12.68 -8.15
C LEU A 49 8.50 13.95 -8.47
N GLU A 50 9.15 14.54 -7.46
CA GLU A 50 9.97 15.76 -7.63
C GLU A 50 11.42 15.42 -8.04
N LEU A 51 11.80 14.14 -7.98
CA LEU A 51 13.12 13.67 -8.37
C LEU A 51 13.34 13.85 -9.87
N LYS A 52 14.53 14.32 -10.23
CA LYS A 52 14.96 14.46 -11.62
C LYS A 52 15.70 13.21 -12.05
N ASP A 53 15.94 13.07 -13.35
CA ASP A 53 16.86 12.05 -13.86
C ASP A 53 18.23 12.17 -13.17
N ASN A 54 18.86 11.02 -12.94
CA ASN A 54 20.13 10.87 -12.26
C ASN A 54 20.10 11.41 -10.81
N TRP A 55 18.99 11.20 -10.09
CA TRP A 55 18.81 11.66 -8.70
C TRP A 55 19.76 11.00 -7.68
N ASP A 56 20.38 9.88 -8.06
CA ASP A 56 21.31 9.09 -7.25
C ASP A 56 22.74 9.04 -7.83
N GLU A 57 23.03 9.80 -8.89
CA GLU A 57 24.30 9.78 -9.59
C GLU A 57 24.65 8.45 -10.31
N GLU A 58 23.69 7.51 -10.42
CA GLU A 58 23.87 6.21 -11.09
C GLU A 58 23.16 6.12 -12.46
N GLY A 59 22.62 7.24 -12.93
CA GLY A 59 21.91 7.33 -14.20
C GLY A 59 20.44 6.90 -14.14
N ASN A 60 19.86 6.78 -12.93
CA ASN A 60 18.48 6.33 -12.81
C ASN A 60 17.47 7.37 -13.29
N GLU A 61 16.44 6.89 -13.97
CA GLU A 61 15.35 7.73 -14.50
C GLU A 61 14.49 8.29 -13.36
N HIS A 62 13.88 9.45 -13.59
CA HIS A 62 12.83 9.95 -12.72
C HIS A 62 11.64 8.98 -12.65
N ILE A 63 10.85 9.12 -11.58
CA ILE A 63 9.63 8.33 -11.41
C ILE A 63 8.47 9.00 -12.15
N SER A 64 7.79 8.25 -13.02
CA SER A 64 6.62 8.76 -13.73
C SER A 64 5.39 8.82 -12.80
N PRO A 65 4.46 9.76 -13.04
CA PRO A 65 3.18 9.78 -12.34
C PRO A 65 2.41 8.46 -12.46
N ALA A 66 2.54 7.75 -13.60
CA ALA A 66 1.93 6.45 -13.82
C ALA A 66 2.51 5.37 -12.88
N THR A 67 3.83 5.29 -12.69
CA THR A 67 4.45 4.37 -11.71
C THR A 67 3.93 4.64 -10.30
N PHE A 68 3.87 5.91 -9.90
CA PHE A 68 3.39 6.29 -8.57
C PHE A 68 1.90 5.98 -8.39
N SER A 69 1.07 6.26 -9.40
CA SER A 69 -0.35 5.94 -9.41
C SER A 69 -0.60 4.42 -9.27
N ALA A 70 0.16 3.59 -9.98
CA ALA A 70 0.13 2.14 -9.82
C ALA A 70 0.54 1.67 -8.42
N THR A 71 1.55 2.32 -7.82
CA THR A 71 2.00 2.06 -6.44
C THR A 71 0.90 2.37 -5.43
N VAL A 72 0.27 3.54 -5.54
CA VAL A 72 -0.87 3.95 -4.70
C VAL A 72 -2.02 2.96 -4.84
N HIS A 73 -2.40 2.65 -6.08
CA HIS A 73 -3.51 1.75 -6.39
C HIS A 73 -3.29 0.37 -5.76
N PHE A 74 -2.11 -0.22 -5.99
CA PHE A 74 -1.74 -1.50 -5.42
C PHE A 74 -1.80 -1.46 -3.89
N LEU A 75 -1.09 -0.53 -3.26
CA LEU A 75 -0.90 -0.53 -1.81
C LEU A 75 -2.20 -0.29 -1.04
N ILE A 76 -3.05 0.62 -1.52
CA ILE A 76 -4.37 0.86 -0.92
C ILE A 76 -5.26 -0.38 -1.08
N THR A 77 -5.30 -0.97 -2.28
CA THR A 77 -6.14 -2.14 -2.55
C THR A 77 -5.68 -3.34 -1.72
N TYR A 78 -4.37 -3.55 -1.63
CA TYR A 78 -3.73 -4.58 -0.81
C TYR A 78 -4.09 -4.43 0.67
N ALA A 79 -3.86 -3.24 1.25
CA ALA A 79 -4.13 -2.95 2.65
C ALA A 79 -5.62 -3.10 2.99
N LYS A 80 -6.52 -2.60 2.13
CA LYS A 80 -7.97 -2.74 2.30
C LYS A 80 -8.42 -4.19 2.24
N ASN A 81 -7.89 -4.98 1.31
CA ASN A 81 -8.24 -6.40 1.22
C ASN A 81 -7.83 -7.15 2.49
N ILE A 82 -6.61 -6.94 3.00
CA ILE A 82 -6.18 -7.55 4.27
C ILE A 82 -7.10 -7.14 5.41
N PHE A 83 -7.34 -5.84 5.56
CA PHE A 83 -8.20 -5.31 6.62
C PHE A 83 -9.63 -5.87 6.57
N TYR A 84 -10.26 -5.91 5.41
CA TYR A 84 -11.64 -6.41 5.32
C TYR A 84 -11.77 -7.92 5.50
N HIS A 85 -10.73 -8.70 5.18
CA HIS A 85 -10.78 -10.16 5.32
C HIS A 85 -10.35 -10.65 6.71
N SER A 86 -9.44 -9.94 7.38
CA SER A 86 -8.85 -10.38 8.65
C SER A 86 -9.17 -9.47 9.83
N GLY A 87 -9.51 -8.21 9.59
CA GLY A 87 -9.57 -7.17 10.63
C GLY A 87 -8.21 -6.57 10.97
N ASP A 88 -7.11 -7.11 10.41
CA ASP A 88 -5.75 -6.67 10.69
C ASP A 88 -5.34 -5.49 9.82
N CYS A 89 -4.53 -4.59 10.38
CA CYS A 89 -3.83 -3.56 9.60
C CYS A 89 -2.49 -4.12 9.14
N ILE A 90 -2.10 -3.79 7.90
CA ILE A 90 -0.73 -4.06 7.45
C ILE A 90 0.28 -3.28 8.30
N ASP A 91 1.47 -3.84 8.43
CA ASP A 91 2.62 -3.08 8.90
C ASP A 91 2.87 -1.90 7.94
N ILE A 92 3.52 -0.86 8.45
CA ILE A 92 3.71 0.38 7.69
C ILE A 92 4.95 0.25 6.82
N PRO A 93 4.84 0.31 5.48
CA PRO A 93 5.99 0.17 4.60
C PRO A 93 6.82 1.46 4.54
N SER A 94 8.07 1.29 4.13
CA SER A 94 8.84 2.34 3.46
C SER A 94 8.54 2.32 1.98
N ILE A 95 8.51 3.50 1.35
CA ILE A 95 8.32 3.65 -0.10
C ILE A 95 9.46 4.51 -0.62
N TYR A 96 10.20 4.03 -1.61
CA TYR A 96 11.33 4.75 -2.19
C TYR A 96 11.47 4.48 -3.69
N PRO A 97 12.03 5.44 -4.45
CA PRO A 97 12.36 5.21 -5.85
C PRO A 97 13.39 4.09 -5.94
N SER A 98 13.27 3.28 -6.99
CA SER A 98 14.23 2.24 -7.31
C SER A 98 14.72 2.43 -8.73
N SER A 99 15.55 1.49 -9.20
CA SER A 99 16.18 1.60 -10.51
C SER A 99 15.16 1.58 -11.66
N ASN A 100 15.55 2.11 -12.82
CA ASN A 100 14.77 2.06 -14.06
C ASN A 100 13.35 2.65 -13.97
N GLY A 101 13.13 3.67 -13.14
CA GLY A 101 11.83 4.33 -13.00
C GLY A 101 10.78 3.52 -12.21
N SER A 102 11.21 2.50 -11.46
CA SER A 102 10.37 1.66 -10.59
C SER A 102 10.28 2.22 -9.16
N ILE A 103 9.35 1.70 -8.37
CA ILE A 103 9.20 2.05 -6.95
C ILE A 103 9.19 0.78 -6.11
N ASP A 104 9.96 0.78 -5.02
CA ASP A 104 9.93 -0.28 -4.02
C ASP A 104 9.02 0.09 -2.85
N ILE A 105 8.20 -0.87 -2.44
CA ILE A 105 7.40 -0.86 -1.22
C ILE A 105 7.99 -1.92 -0.30
N ASP A 106 8.61 -1.50 0.80
CA ASP A 106 9.45 -2.35 1.64
C ASP A 106 8.93 -2.43 3.07
N TRP A 107 8.70 -3.65 3.53
CA TRP A 107 8.40 -4.01 4.91
C TRP A 107 9.56 -4.82 5.47
N GLU A 108 10.40 -4.16 6.25
CA GLU A 108 11.51 -4.79 6.96
C GLU A 108 11.20 -4.83 8.47
N THR A 109 10.97 -6.02 9.01
CA THR A 109 10.69 -6.24 10.44
C THR A 109 11.69 -7.21 11.05
N GLU A 110 11.60 -7.43 12.37
CA GLU A 110 12.41 -8.43 13.06
C GLU A 110 12.06 -9.88 12.65
N THR A 111 10.87 -10.11 12.07
CA THR A 111 10.34 -11.46 11.83
C THR A 111 10.17 -11.81 10.36
N TYR A 112 10.07 -10.81 9.48
CA TYR A 112 9.97 -11.00 8.04
C TYR A 112 10.48 -9.77 7.29
N GLY A 113 10.94 -10.02 6.06
CA GLY A 113 11.17 -9.00 5.04
C GLY A 113 10.17 -9.22 3.90
N LEU A 114 9.58 -8.16 3.37
CA LEU A 114 8.79 -8.20 2.15
C LEU A 114 9.06 -6.94 1.34
N ILE A 115 9.54 -7.10 0.11
CA ILE A 115 9.65 -6.02 -0.86
C ILE A 115 8.71 -6.30 -2.02
N ILE A 116 8.02 -5.26 -2.45
CA ILE A 116 7.21 -5.24 -3.67
C ILE A 116 7.73 -4.13 -4.56
N ASN A 117 8.27 -4.50 -5.72
CA ASN A 117 8.70 -3.56 -6.74
C ASN A 117 7.56 -3.35 -7.74
N ILE A 118 7.16 -2.10 -7.97
CA ILE A 118 6.24 -1.69 -9.02
C ILE A 118 7.08 -1.18 -10.19
N ALA A 119 7.07 -1.92 -11.29
CA ALA A 119 7.85 -1.56 -12.47
C ALA A 119 7.38 -0.25 -13.08
N LYS A 120 8.24 0.33 -13.91
CA LYS A 120 7.97 1.59 -14.62
C LYS A 120 6.60 1.57 -15.31
N ASP A 121 5.88 2.68 -15.16
CA ASP A 121 4.54 2.92 -15.69
C ASP A 121 3.49 1.88 -15.23
N GLY A 122 3.78 1.14 -14.15
CA GLY A 122 2.89 0.10 -13.61
C GLY A 122 2.79 -1.15 -14.49
N ALA A 123 3.77 -1.40 -15.37
CA ALA A 123 3.71 -2.47 -16.36
C ALA A 123 3.58 -3.88 -15.73
N GLU A 124 4.28 -4.10 -14.60
CA GLU A 124 4.20 -5.30 -13.78
C GLU A 124 4.59 -4.98 -12.34
N ALA A 125 4.37 -5.92 -11.43
CA ALA A 125 4.88 -5.87 -10.08
C ALA A 125 5.52 -7.21 -9.73
N SER A 126 6.63 -7.16 -8.99
CA SER A 126 7.28 -8.34 -8.45
C SER A 126 7.36 -8.25 -6.94
N TYR A 127 7.36 -9.38 -6.25
CA TYR A 127 7.63 -9.43 -4.83
C TYR A 127 8.75 -10.41 -4.51
N TYR A 128 9.46 -10.11 -3.43
CA TYR A 128 10.34 -11.04 -2.73
C TYR A 128 10.04 -10.91 -1.23
N GLY A 129 9.90 -12.04 -0.54
CA GLY A 129 9.72 -12.05 0.90
C GLY A 129 10.45 -13.19 1.57
N ASP A 130 10.88 -12.98 2.81
CA ASP A 130 11.55 -13.95 3.66
C ASP A 130 11.08 -13.86 5.11
N ASN A 131 11.30 -14.92 5.89
CA ASN A 131 10.95 -14.97 7.31
C ASN A 131 12.16 -14.74 8.25
N LYS A 132 13.20 -14.05 7.78
CA LYS A 132 14.49 -13.85 8.48
C LYS A 132 15.16 -15.15 8.97
N SER A 133 14.76 -16.28 8.41
CA SER A 133 15.27 -17.60 8.76
C SER A 133 15.62 -18.38 7.50
N SER A 134 14.75 -19.27 7.03
CA SER A 134 15.05 -20.22 5.95
C SER A 134 13.97 -20.30 4.88
N GLN A 135 12.83 -19.62 5.08
CA GLN A 135 11.76 -19.59 4.10
C GLN A 135 11.79 -18.29 3.33
N MET A 136 11.71 -18.43 2.01
CA MET A 136 11.60 -17.33 1.07
C MET A 136 10.48 -17.60 0.06
N THR A 137 9.95 -16.55 -0.54
CA THR A 137 8.95 -16.60 -1.62
C THR A 137 9.16 -15.42 -2.56
N GLU A 138 8.94 -15.63 -3.84
CA GLU A 138 9.02 -14.60 -4.86
C GLU A 138 7.93 -14.82 -5.92
N GLY A 139 7.62 -13.79 -6.68
CA GLY A 139 6.63 -13.89 -7.75
C GLY A 139 6.40 -12.57 -8.48
N VAL A 140 5.57 -12.64 -9.52
CA VAL A 140 5.18 -11.52 -10.38
C VAL A 140 3.66 -11.48 -10.50
N PHE A 141 3.10 -10.28 -10.57
CA PHE A 141 1.66 -10.03 -10.68
C PHE A 141 1.38 -8.69 -11.38
N ASN A 142 0.12 -8.43 -11.72
CA ASN A 142 -0.32 -7.14 -12.23
C ASN A 142 -0.76 -6.24 -11.05
N PRO A 143 -0.14 -5.06 -10.84
CA PRO A 143 -0.47 -4.19 -9.69
C PRO A 143 -1.88 -3.62 -9.71
N HIS A 144 -2.56 -3.63 -10.86
CA HIS A 144 -3.94 -3.18 -11.02
C HIS A 144 -4.96 -4.34 -10.94
N GLU A 145 -4.53 -5.59 -11.09
CA GLU A 145 -5.40 -6.76 -11.08
C GLU A 145 -4.68 -7.97 -10.48
N PHE A 146 -4.88 -8.20 -9.18
CA PHE A 146 -4.23 -9.28 -8.44
C PHE A 146 -5.18 -10.01 -7.49
N ASN A 147 -4.85 -11.27 -7.21
CA ASN A 147 -5.55 -12.06 -6.21
C ASN A 147 -4.79 -11.97 -4.88
N ILE A 148 -5.37 -11.29 -3.89
CA ILE A 148 -4.75 -11.10 -2.56
C ILE A 148 -4.38 -12.43 -1.87
N ASN A 149 -5.05 -13.52 -2.20
CA ASN A 149 -4.76 -14.84 -1.59
C ASN A 149 -3.47 -15.47 -2.11
N LEU A 150 -2.89 -14.93 -3.19
CA LEU A 150 -1.64 -15.40 -3.77
C LEU A 150 -0.45 -14.51 -3.39
N LEU A 151 -0.68 -13.43 -2.65
CA LEU A 151 0.38 -12.53 -2.19
C LEU A 151 0.75 -12.78 -0.72
N PRO A 152 2.03 -12.60 -0.34
CA PRO A 152 2.43 -12.54 1.07
C PRO A 152 1.67 -11.44 1.80
N LYS A 153 1.39 -11.64 3.09
CA LYS A 153 0.72 -10.65 3.95
C LYS A 153 1.74 -9.96 4.84
N ALA A 154 1.89 -8.65 4.70
CA ALA A 154 2.76 -7.80 5.51
C ALA A 154 2.08 -7.46 6.85
N ILE A 155 1.94 -8.46 7.71
CA ILE A 155 1.38 -8.32 9.05
C ILE A 155 2.29 -9.01 10.06
N THR A 156 2.58 -8.33 11.15
CA THR A 156 3.19 -8.93 12.34
C THR A 156 2.07 -9.52 13.19
N LEU A 157 2.07 -10.85 13.34
CA LEU A 157 1.09 -11.60 14.14
C LEU A 157 1.43 -11.59 15.64
#